data_AF-A0A0B8PKX3-F1
#
_entry.id   AF-A0A0B8PKX3-F1
#
_cell.length_a   1.000
_cell.length_b   1.000
_cell.length_c   1.000
_cell.angle_alpha   90.00
_cell.angle_beta   90.00
_cell.angle_gamma   90.00
#
_symmetry.space_group_name_H-M   'P 1'
#
loop_
_entity.id
_entity.type
_entity.pdbx_description
1 polymer ?
#
loop_
_entity_poly.entity_id
_entity_poly.type
_entity_poly.pdbx_seq_one_letter_code
_entity_poly.pdbx_strand_id
1 'polypeptide(L)'
;MGSSEREECLDYLAERNIPCSASLTKIYSRDANAWHISTEGGVLEDTWNAPNEDCWVWTVDPEQAPDQSETVTLKVEKGAVTHVDGEAMTPYNALVYLNEKGAKHGVGRIDIVENRLVGMKSRGCYETPGGAS
;
A
#
# COMPACT_ATOMS: atom_id res chain seq x y z
N MET A 1 -32.96 -0.27 9.81
CA MET A 1 -31.54 0.03 9.53
C MET A 1 -31.48 0.30 8.04
N GLY A 2 -31.11 1.51 7.63
CA GLY A 2 -31.04 1.87 6.21
C GLY A 2 -29.90 1.13 5.52
N SER A 3 -30.07 0.82 4.24
CA SER A 3 -29.00 0.31 3.37
C SER A 3 -27.82 1.28 3.37
N SER A 4 -26.60 0.74 3.35
CA SER A 4 -25.41 1.58 3.15
C SER A 4 -25.36 2.09 1.71
N GLU A 5 -24.74 3.24 1.46
CA GLU A 5 -24.55 3.79 0.10
C GLU A 5 -23.87 2.78 -0.85
N ARG A 6 -23.02 1.90 -0.29
CA ARG A 6 -22.35 0.82 -1.02
C ARG A 6 -23.33 -0.28 -1.45
N GLU A 7 -24.27 -0.68 -0.59
CA GLU A 7 -25.33 -1.64 -0.94
C GLU A 7 -26.21 -1.07 -2.06
N GLU A 8 -26.64 0.18 -1.94
CA GLU A 8 -27.47 0.83 -2.96
C GLU A 8 -26.77 0.91 -4.32
N CYS A 9 -25.47 1.21 -4.33
CA CYS A 9 -24.67 1.21 -5.55
C CYS A 9 -24.53 -0.19 -6.16
N LEU A 10 -24.31 -1.24 -5.35
CA LEU A 10 -24.23 -2.62 -5.84
C LEU A 10 -25.56 -3.08 -6.42
N ASP A 11 -26.68 -2.77 -5.77
CA ASP A 11 -28.02 -3.06 -6.26
C ASP A 11 -28.29 -2.33 -7.58
N TYR A 12 -27.96 -1.03 -7.66
CA TYR A 12 -28.09 -0.25 -8.88
C TYR A 12 -27.32 -0.85 -10.07
N LEU A 13 -26.10 -1.34 -9.83
CA LEU A 13 -25.27 -1.98 -10.84
C LEU A 13 -25.84 -3.36 -11.23
N ALA A 14 -26.30 -4.14 -10.26
CA ALA A 14 -26.90 -5.45 -10.47
C ALA A 14 -28.20 -5.36 -11.29
N GLU A 15 -29.09 -4.43 -10.96
CA GLU A 15 -30.32 -4.12 -11.73
C GLU A 15 -30.02 -3.83 -13.21
N ARG A 16 -28.85 -3.26 -13.50
CA ARG A 16 -28.42 -2.84 -14.85
C ARG A 16 -27.47 -3.83 -15.52
N ASN A 17 -27.18 -4.96 -14.90
CA ASN A 17 -26.20 -5.95 -15.37
C ASN A 17 -24.82 -5.35 -15.67
N ILE A 18 -24.39 -4.36 -14.88
CA ILE A 18 -23.07 -3.76 -15.01
C ILE A 18 -22.09 -4.59 -14.16
N PRO A 19 -21.09 -5.24 -14.76
CA PRO A 19 -20.14 -6.07 -14.02
C PRO A 19 -19.33 -5.21 -13.05
N CYS A 20 -19.23 -5.66 -11.79
CA CYS A 20 -18.51 -4.98 -10.72
C CYS A 20 -17.71 -6.00 -9.91
N SER A 21 -16.46 -5.65 -9.57
CA SER A 21 -15.61 -6.44 -8.68
C SER A 21 -15.72 -6.02 -7.21
N ALA A 22 -16.48 -4.95 -6.92
CA ALA A 22 -16.72 -4.49 -5.56
C ALA A 22 -17.68 -5.45 -4.83
N SER A 23 -17.43 -5.64 -3.54
CA SER A 23 -18.27 -6.45 -2.67
C SER A 23 -18.49 -5.73 -1.34
N LEU A 24 -19.50 -6.15 -0.58
CA LEU A 24 -19.74 -5.68 0.79
C LEU A 24 -18.64 -6.14 1.76
N THR A 25 -17.90 -7.19 1.41
CA THR A 25 -16.86 -7.79 2.25
C THR A 25 -15.49 -7.11 2.08
N LYS A 26 -15.21 -6.46 0.94
CA LYS A 26 -14.03 -5.63 0.76
C LYS A 26 -14.28 -4.24 1.34
N ILE A 27 -14.01 -4.10 2.63
CA ILE A 27 -14.31 -2.90 3.43
C ILE A 27 -13.21 -1.83 3.39
N TYR A 28 -12.02 -2.16 2.85
CA TYR A 28 -10.92 -1.20 2.77
C TYR A 28 -11.02 -0.32 1.52
N SER A 29 -10.79 0.98 1.72
CA SER A 29 -10.45 1.90 0.65
C SER A 29 -8.95 1.78 0.35
N ARG A 30 -8.59 1.63 -0.92
CA ARG A 30 -7.18 1.54 -1.33
C ARG A 30 -6.89 2.41 -2.54
N ASP A 31 -5.75 3.08 -2.50
CA ASP A 31 -5.14 3.73 -3.67
C ASP A 31 -3.76 3.12 -3.90
N ALA A 32 -3.41 2.90 -5.17
CA ALA A 32 -2.19 2.20 -5.55
C ALA A 32 -1.55 2.84 -6.78
N ASN A 33 -0.25 3.09 -6.68
CA ASN A 33 0.59 3.49 -7.80
C ASN A 33 1.98 2.85 -7.67
N ALA A 34 2.90 3.17 -8.58
CA ALA A 34 4.23 2.57 -8.57
C ALA A 34 5.06 2.92 -7.31
N TRP A 35 4.69 3.97 -6.58
CA TRP A 35 5.42 4.47 -5.42
C TRP A 35 4.92 3.89 -4.12
N HIS A 36 3.60 3.78 -3.96
CA HIS A 36 3.00 3.28 -2.73
C HIS A 36 1.63 2.64 -2.93
N ILE A 37 1.18 1.93 -1.90
CA ILE A 37 -0.22 1.59 -1.68
C ILE A 37 -0.67 2.21 -0.35
N SER A 38 -1.83 2.84 -0.34
CA SER A 38 -2.52 3.25 0.88
C SER A 38 -3.73 2.35 1.14
N THR A 39 -3.94 1.99 2.40
CA THR A 39 -5.08 1.22 2.88
C THR A 39 -5.72 1.93 4.08
N GLU A 40 -7.01 2.19 3.99
CA GLU A 40 -7.81 2.90 5.01
C GLU A 40 -9.17 2.24 5.21
N GLY A 41 -9.86 2.61 6.29
CA GLY A 41 -11.18 2.10 6.61
C GLY A 41 -11.16 0.74 7.30
N GLY A 42 -12.34 0.13 7.43
CA GLY A 42 -12.49 -1.18 8.07
C GLY A 42 -11.98 -1.18 9.51
N VAL A 43 -11.11 -2.15 9.85
CA VAL A 43 -10.59 -2.29 11.22
C VAL A 43 -9.72 -1.11 11.66
N LEU A 44 -9.17 -0.34 10.71
CA LEU A 44 -8.28 0.78 10.97
C LEU A 44 -9.01 2.02 11.52
N GLU A 45 -10.34 2.11 11.37
CA GLU A 45 -11.13 3.23 11.92
C GLU A 45 -11.09 3.27 13.46
N ASP A 46 -10.88 2.14 14.12
CA ASP A 46 -10.58 2.08 15.54
C ASP A 46 -9.06 1.98 15.75
N THR A 47 -8.48 3.00 16.39
CA THR A 47 -7.03 3.09 16.65
C THR A 47 -6.54 2.06 17.65
N TRP A 48 -7.42 1.39 18.39
CA TRP A 48 -7.07 0.32 19.31
C TRP A 48 -6.89 -1.04 18.63
N ASN A 49 -7.38 -1.19 17.40
CA ASN A 49 -7.17 -2.39 16.61
C ASN A 49 -5.76 -2.41 16.01
N ALA A 50 -5.07 -3.54 16.07
CA ALA A 50 -3.90 -3.76 15.23
C ALA A 50 -4.31 -3.86 13.75
N PRO A 51 -3.46 -3.44 12.80
CA PRO A 51 -3.68 -3.75 11.40
C PRO A 51 -3.65 -5.26 11.20
N ASN A 52 -4.56 -5.80 10.38
CA ASN A 52 -4.59 -7.22 10.04
C ASN A 52 -3.85 -7.48 8.71
N GLU A 53 -3.72 -8.74 8.31
CA GLU A 53 -3.03 -9.11 7.07
C GLU A 53 -3.64 -8.43 5.84
N ASP A 54 -4.96 -8.24 5.79
CA ASP A 54 -5.62 -7.55 4.68
C ASP A 54 -5.22 -6.07 4.55
N CYS A 55 -4.64 -5.45 5.58
CA CYS A 55 -4.13 -4.08 5.50
C CYS A 55 -2.89 -3.97 4.60
N TRP A 56 -2.18 -5.07 4.38
CA TRP A 56 -0.89 -5.15 3.68
C TRP A 56 -1.00 -6.06 2.46
N VAL A 57 -0.92 -5.51 1.26
CA VAL A 57 -1.18 -6.24 0.01
C VAL A 57 0.04 -6.33 -0.91
N TRP A 58 1.13 -5.66 -0.58
CA TRP A 58 2.34 -5.61 -1.40
C TRP A 58 3.54 -6.27 -0.72
N THR A 59 3.74 -5.97 0.55
CA THR A 59 4.93 -6.34 1.32
C THR A 59 4.70 -7.64 2.09
N VAL A 60 5.74 -8.47 2.17
CA VAL A 60 5.77 -9.66 3.05
C VAL A 60 5.72 -9.21 4.50
N ASP A 61 5.07 -10.00 5.35
CA ASP A 61 5.11 -9.72 6.79
C ASP A 61 6.55 -9.81 7.31
N PRO A 62 7.07 -8.86 8.09
CA PRO A 62 8.40 -8.97 8.67
C PRO A 62 8.66 -10.29 9.43
N GLU A 63 7.63 -10.91 10.02
CA GLU A 63 7.75 -12.23 10.67
C GLU A 63 7.86 -13.40 9.68
N GLN A 64 7.49 -13.18 8.41
CA GLN A 64 7.57 -14.14 7.31
C GLN A 64 8.67 -13.78 6.30
N ALA A 65 9.41 -12.69 6.52
CA ALA A 65 10.50 -12.26 5.67
C ALA A 65 11.68 -13.25 5.72
N PRO A 66 12.55 -13.30 4.69
CA PRO A 66 13.73 -14.15 4.73
C PRO A 66 14.67 -13.83 5.91
N ASP A 67 15.19 -14.87 6.56
CA ASP A 67 16.19 -14.73 7.64
C ASP A 67 17.55 -14.20 7.16
N GLN A 68 17.78 -14.19 5.85
CA GLN A 68 19.02 -13.72 5.24
C GLN A 68 18.86 -12.30 4.71
N SER A 69 19.69 -11.39 5.21
CA SER A 69 19.74 -10.01 4.72
C SER A 69 20.24 -9.93 3.27
N GLU A 70 19.81 -8.88 2.57
CA GLU A 70 20.20 -8.58 1.21
C GLU A 70 20.79 -7.16 1.15
N THR A 71 21.99 -7.04 0.60
CA THR A 71 22.65 -5.73 0.43
C THR A 71 22.29 -5.15 -0.92
N VAL A 72 21.89 -3.88 -0.93
CA VAL A 72 21.63 -3.11 -2.16
C VAL A 72 22.58 -1.92 -2.19
N THR A 73 23.18 -1.66 -3.36
CA THR A 73 24.05 -0.49 -3.56
C THR A 73 23.37 0.52 -4.48
N LEU A 74 23.25 1.77 -4.02
CA LEU A 74 22.72 2.87 -4.82
C LEU A 74 23.84 3.79 -5.27
N LYS A 75 23.85 4.15 -6.56
CA LYS A 75 24.63 5.28 -7.06
C LYS A 75 23.71 6.47 -7.26
N VAL A 76 23.98 7.56 -6.56
CA VAL A 76 23.23 8.81 -6.66
C VAL A 76 24.09 9.88 -7.31
N GLU A 77 23.58 10.50 -8.36
CA GLU A 77 24.23 11.61 -9.06
C GLU A 77 23.24 12.76 -9.18
N LYS A 78 23.65 13.95 -8.72
CA LYS A 78 22.83 15.17 -8.76
C LYS A 78 21.43 15.00 -8.13
N GLY A 79 21.34 14.18 -7.08
CA GLY A 79 20.10 13.94 -6.34
C GLY A 79 19.17 12.88 -6.94
N ALA A 80 19.58 12.19 -8.00
CA ALA A 80 18.82 11.08 -8.59
C ALA A 80 19.60 9.77 -8.53
N VAL A 81 18.89 8.67 -8.25
CA VAL A 81 19.45 7.32 -8.40
C VAL A 81 19.71 7.07 -9.89
N THR A 82 20.96 6.75 -10.23
CA THR A 82 21.36 6.42 -11.61
C THR A 82 21.73 4.97 -11.78
N HIS A 83 22.15 4.28 -10.70
CA HIS A 83 22.46 2.85 -10.73
C HIS A 83 21.97 2.16 -9.46
N VAL A 84 21.56 0.90 -9.60
CA VAL A 84 21.26 -0.01 -8.49
C VAL A 84 22.07 -1.28 -8.69
N ASP A 85 22.79 -1.73 -7.67
CA ASP A 85 23.70 -2.89 -7.70
C ASP A 85 24.73 -2.84 -8.84
N GLY A 86 25.16 -1.62 -9.19
CA GLY A 86 26.13 -1.35 -10.25
C GLY A 86 25.52 -1.28 -11.66
N GLU A 87 24.24 -1.60 -11.83
CA GLU A 87 23.54 -1.53 -13.11
C GLU A 87 22.87 -0.17 -13.33
N ALA A 88 23.08 0.42 -14.50
CA ALA A 88 22.42 1.68 -14.87
C ALA A 88 20.92 1.45 -15.10
N MET A 89 20.08 2.24 -14.43
CA MET A 89 18.62 2.11 -14.51
C MET A 89 17.95 3.47 -14.71
N THR A 90 16.77 3.47 -15.34
CA THR A 90 15.89 4.63 -15.29
C THR A 90 15.32 4.79 -13.87
N PRO A 91 14.85 5.99 -13.47
CA PRO A 91 14.26 6.16 -12.14
C PRO A 91 13.09 5.21 -11.85
N TYR A 92 12.26 4.94 -12.86
CA TYR A 92 11.15 3.99 -12.73
C TYR A 92 11.64 2.56 -12.53
N ASN A 93 12.62 2.10 -13.32
CA ASN A 93 13.16 0.74 -13.19
C ASN A 93 13.88 0.55 -11.86
N ALA A 94 14.61 1.57 -11.38
CA ALA A 94 15.20 1.56 -10.05
C ALA A 94 14.13 1.43 -8.96
N LEU A 95 13.06 2.21 -9.03
CA LEU A 95 11.94 2.11 -8.08
C LEU A 95 11.29 0.72 -8.09
N VAL A 96 10.98 0.17 -9.26
CA VAL A 96 10.39 -1.18 -9.38
C VAL A 96 11.31 -2.24 -8.79
N TYR A 97 12.60 -2.19 -9.12
CA TYR A 97 13.59 -3.12 -8.60
C TYR A 97 13.73 -3.03 -7.07
N LEU A 98 13.73 -1.81 -6.52
CA LEU A 98 13.76 -1.58 -5.08
C LEU A 98 12.45 -1.99 -4.39
N ASN A 99 11.30 -1.80 -5.05
CA ASN A 99 10.02 -2.29 -4.55
C ASN A 99 10.03 -3.82 -4.42
N GLU A 100 10.54 -4.55 -5.40
CA GLU A 100 10.61 -6.02 -5.35
C GLU A 100 11.47 -6.51 -4.19
N LYS A 101 12.67 -5.94 -4.02
CA LYS A 101 13.56 -6.29 -2.90
C LYS A 101 12.96 -5.88 -1.56
N GLY A 102 12.52 -4.63 -1.42
CA GLY A 102 11.96 -4.12 -0.18
C GLY A 102 10.72 -4.88 0.25
N ALA A 103 9.81 -5.17 -0.69
CA ALA A 103 8.58 -5.91 -0.40
C ALA A 103 8.86 -7.32 0.11
N LYS A 104 9.83 -8.02 -0.49
CA LYS A 104 10.25 -9.36 -0.04
C LYS A 104 10.76 -9.37 1.41
N HIS A 105 11.35 -8.27 1.87
CA HIS A 105 11.93 -8.12 3.21
C HIS A 105 11.03 -7.33 4.18
N GLY A 106 9.76 -7.09 3.83
CA GLY A 106 8.80 -6.37 4.68
C GLY A 106 9.12 -4.87 4.91
N VAL A 107 9.97 -4.29 4.06
CA VAL A 107 10.39 -2.88 4.17
C VAL A 107 9.25 -1.95 3.76
N GLY A 108 9.12 -0.83 4.47
CA GLY A 108 8.25 0.28 4.06
C GLY A 108 6.78 0.14 4.48
N ARG A 109 6.44 -0.74 5.43
CA ARG A 109 5.14 -0.73 6.12
C ARG A 109 5.08 0.41 7.13
N ILE A 110 4.06 1.25 7.03
CA ILE A 110 3.84 2.43 7.88
C ILE A 110 2.39 2.43 8.35
N ASP A 111 2.14 2.40 9.66
CA ASP A 111 0.81 2.58 10.27
C ASP A 111 0.80 3.90 11.04
N ILE A 112 -0.01 4.86 10.59
CA ILE A 112 -0.02 6.21 11.14
C ILE A 112 -1.44 6.78 11.27
N VAL A 113 -1.57 7.71 12.22
CA VAL A 113 -2.69 8.65 12.28
C VAL A 113 -2.23 10.00 11.76
N GLU A 114 -2.88 10.50 10.72
CA GLU A 114 -2.54 11.74 10.04
C GLU A 114 -3.65 12.79 10.16
N ASN A 115 -3.29 14.06 9.98
CA ASN A 115 -4.26 15.16 9.90
C ASN A 115 -4.63 15.40 8.44
N ARG A 116 -5.91 15.33 8.13
CA ARG A 116 -6.43 15.73 6.81
C ARG A 116 -6.61 17.23 6.75
N LEU A 117 -6.44 17.78 5.55
CA LEU A 117 -6.67 19.20 5.26
C LEU A 117 -8.09 19.65 5.66
N VAL A 118 -9.08 18.77 5.54
CA VAL A 118 -10.50 19.05 5.86
C VAL A 118 -10.78 19.12 7.37
N GLY A 119 -9.76 19.04 8.23
CA GLY A 119 -9.87 19.26 9.67
C GLY A 119 -10.21 18.02 10.51
N MET A 120 -10.07 16.82 9.94
CA MET A 120 -10.25 15.55 10.65
C MET A 120 -8.94 14.76 10.69
N LYS A 121 -8.86 13.80 11.61
CA LYS A 121 -7.80 12.79 11.61
C LYS A 121 -8.27 11.54 10.87
N SER A 122 -7.34 10.84 10.25
CA SER A 122 -7.55 9.50 9.69
C SER A 122 -6.40 8.60 10.09
N ARG A 123 -6.66 7.29 10.19
CA ARG A 123 -5.62 6.27 10.31
C ARG A 123 -5.48 5.54 8.99
N GLY A 124 -4.25 5.32 8.56
CA GLY A 124 -3.92 4.64 7.32
C GLY A 124 -2.70 3.75 7.46
N CYS A 125 -2.72 2.64 6.73
CA CYS A 125 -1.57 1.77 6.51
C CYS A 125 -1.00 2.05 5.11
N TYR A 126 0.30 2.29 5.02
CA TYR A 126 1.00 2.60 3.78
C TYR A 126 2.12 1.61 3.52
N GLU A 127 2.26 1.18 2.27
CA GLU A 127 3.33 0.32 1.79
C GLU A 127 4.13 1.08 0.74
N THR A 128 5.40 1.40 1.04
CA THR A 128 6.31 2.16 0.15
C THR A 128 7.70 1.51 0.07
N PRO A 129 7.81 0.23 -0.33
CA PRO A 129 9.03 -0.55 -0.15
C PRO A 129 10.25 0.08 -0.84
N GLY A 130 10.13 0.42 -2.12
CA GLY A 130 11.20 1.06 -2.88
C GLY A 130 11.39 2.54 -2.56
N GLY A 131 10.32 3.25 -2.18
CA GLY A 131 10.41 4.65 -1.75
C GLY A 131 11.11 4.83 -0.38
N ALA A 132 11.13 3.80 0.46
CA ALA A 132 11.82 3.78 1.74
C ALA A 132 13.23 3.15 1.68
N SER A 133 13.61 2.57 0.54
CA SER A 133 14.88 1.88 0.33
C SER A 133 16.02 2.79 -0.17
#